data_AF-A0A718T1U0-F1
#
_entry.id   AF-A0A718T1U0-F1
#
_cell.length_a   1.000
_cell.length_b   1.000
_cell.length_c   1.000
_cell.angle_alpha   90.00
_cell.angle_beta   90.00
_cell.angle_gamma   90.00
#
_symmetry.space_group_name_H-M   'P 1'
#
loop_
_entity.id
_entity.type
_entity.pdbx_description
1 polymer ?
#
loop_
_entity_poly.entity_id
_entity_poly.type
_entity_poly.pdbx_seq_one_letter_code
_entity_poly.pdbx_strand_id
1 'polypeptide(L)'
;FGDGSTPFGLKWEKSKPETVYYLCEHNGCVIRQSELDQKAGRWICDNTGMWTRDGLAYFSASGEEVPPPRSITFHIWTAYSPFTTWIQIIYDWLDALKDPNGVKTFINTTLGEPYEEAVAEKLSHELLLEKVIHYAAPVPERVVYLTAGIDSQRNRYEMYVWGWAPGEEAFLIDKQIIMGRHDDEDTLQRVDAVINKKYRHADGTDISISRICWDIGGIDAEIVYKRSKKHGIFRVLPVKGASVYGKPVITMPKKRNQSGVFLCEIGTDTAKEMLYARMGAVTAPADEATPYAIRFPDNPDVFTEVEAKQLVAEELVEKLVNGKFRLLWDAKGRRNEALDCLVYASAALRVSVQRWQLDLEALATSRKSEEQDTPTLEQLAAMLAGGVNGNNH
;
A
#
# COMPACT_ATOMS: atom_id res chain seq x y z
N PHE A 1 -9.05 19.55 16.45
CA PHE A 1 -8.14 20.47 15.72
C PHE A 1 -8.85 21.71 15.18
N GLY A 2 -9.73 21.58 14.17
CA GLY A 2 -10.26 22.73 13.45
C GLY A 2 -11.04 22.46 12.16
N ASP A 3 -11.37 21.20 11.85
CA ASP A 3 -12.12 20.87 10.63
C ASP A 3 -13.47 21.61 10.53
N GLY A 4 -14.07 21.61 9.33
CA GLY A 4 -15.33 22.33 9.07
C GLY A 4 -16.50 21.89 9.95
N SER A 5 -16.43 20.70 10.54
CA SER A 5 -17.45 20.11 11.42
C SER A 5 -17.25 20.43 12.91
N THR A 6 -16.03 20.72 13.36
CA THR A 6 -15.74 20.99 14.77
C THR A 6 -16.18 22.41 15.13
N PRO A 7 -17.01 22.65 16.15
CA PRO A 7 -17.51 23.99 16.48
C PRO A 7 -16.46 24.92 17.11
N PHE A 8 -15.30 24.41 17.51
CA PHE A 8 -14.18 25.14 18.12
C PHE A 8 -12.83 24.69 17.51
N GLY A 9 -11.72 25.29 17.93
CA GLY A 9 -10.38 24.96 17.42
C GLY A 9 -9.77 26.02 16.51
N LEU A 10 -8.68 25.70 15.80
CA LEU A 10 -8.12 26.59 14.78
C LEU A 10 -9.07 26.69 13.58
N LYS A 11 -9.33 27.91 13.11
CA LYS A 11 -10.23 28.23 12.00
C LYS A 11 -9.54 29.17 11.02
N TRP A 12 -9.73 28.94 9.75
CA TRP A 12 -9.15 29.73 8.66
C TRP A 12 -10.06 29.69 7.43
N GLU A 13 -9.95 30.70 6.58
CA GLU A 13 -10.64 30.72 5.28
C GLU A 13 -10.03 29.65 4.34
N LYS A 14 -10.89 29.02 3.53
CA LYS A 14 -10.46 28.01 2.56
C LYS A 14 -9.33 28.55 1.67
N SER A 15 -8.24 27.80 1.57
CA SER A 15 -7.03 28.15 0.81
C SER A 15 -6.24 29.38 1.31
N LYS A 16 -6.55 29.91 2.50
CA LYS A 16 -5.83 31.04 3.12
C LYS A 16 -5.39 30.76 4.56
N PRO A 17 -4.36 29.92 4.78
CA PRO A 17 -3.85 29.58 6.12
C PRO A 17 -3.46 30.80 6.98
N GLU A 18 -3.07 31.91 6.34
CA GLU A 18 -2.70 33.16 7.00
C GLU A 18 -3.85 33.83 7.78
N THR A 19 -5.09 33.43 7.51
CA THR A 19 -6.28 33.95 8.20
C THR A 19 -6.58 33.24 9.52
N VAL A 20 -5.70 32.35 9.97
CA VAL A 20 -5.93 31.47 11.12
C VAL A 20 -6.22 32.25 12.41
N TYR A 21 -7.25 31.82 13.12
CA TYR A 21 -7.57 32.21 14.49
C TYR A 21 -8.02 30.98 15.29
N TYR A 22 -8.02 31.06 16.61
CA TYR A 22 -8.58 30.02 17.46
C TYR A 22 -9.98 30.43 17.92
N LEU A 23 -10.95 29.54 17.74
CA LEU A 23 -12.30 29.68 18.25
C LEU A 23 -12.43 28.89 19.56
N CYS A 24 -12.68 29.59 20.66
CA CYS A 24 -12.70 29.00 22.00
C CYS A 24 -13.88 28.04 22.20
N GLU A 25 -13.61 26.87 22.76
CA GLU A 25 -14.62 25.85 23.10
C GLU A 25 -15.62 26.33 24.16
N HIS A 26 -15.16 27.02 25.20
CA HIS A 26 -16.02 27.39 26.34
C HIS A 26 -16.88 28.62 26.09
N ASN A 27 -16.31 29.63 25.44
CA ASN A 27 -16.94 30.96 25.35
C ASN A 27 -17.21 31.41 23.90
N GLY A 28 -16.79 30.63 22.90
CA GLY A 28 -16.94 30.99 21.48
C GLY A 28 -16.20 32.25 21.06
N CYS A 29 -15.28 32.76 21.89
CA CYS A 29 -14.49 33.93 21.56
C CYS A 29 -13.43 33.60 20.50
N VAL A 30 -13.14 34.59 19.65
CA VAL A 30 -12.07 34.53 18.66
C VAL A 30 -10.79 35.01 19.34
N ILE A 31 -9.76 34.18 19.31
CA ILE A 31 -8.43 34.46 19.85
C ILE A 31 -7.45 34.44 18.68
N ARG A 32 -6.62 35.47 18.57
CA ARG A 32 -5.48 35.52 17.63
C ARG A 32 -4.22 35.08 18.36
N GLN A 33 -3.25 34.55 17.61
CA GLN A 33 -2.01 34.06 18.22
C GLN A 33 -1.27 35.16 18.99
N SER A 34 -1.32 36.41 18.50
CA SER A 34 -0.72 37.58 19.16
C SER A 34 -1.35 37.91 20.52
N GLU A 35 -2.53 37.38 20.82
CA GLU A 35 -3.28 37.61 22.06
C GLU A 35 -2.99 36.53 23.10
N LEU A 36 -2.17 35.53 22.77
CA LEU A 36 -1.75 34.50 23.74
C LEU A 36 -0.85 35.12 24.82
N ASP A 37 -1.41 35.25 26.03
CA ASP A 37 -0.65 35.56 27.24
C ASP A 37 -0.70 34.37 28.20
N GLN A 38 0.46 33.76 28.43
CA GLN A 38 0.61 32.59 29.30
C GLN A 38 1.15 32.95 30.69
N LYS A 39 1.41 34.23 30.98
CA LYS A 39 2.08 34.65 32.22
C LYS A 39 1.26 34.38 33.48
N ALA A 40 -0.07 34.35 33.37
CA ALA A 40 -0.98 34.05 34.47
C ALA A 40 -1.40 32.57 34.53
N GLY A 41 -0.89 31.73 33.63
CA GLY A 41 -1.26 30.32 33.54
C GLY A 41 -0.69 29.47 34.67
N ARG A 42 -1.28 28.29 34.87
CA ARG A 42 -0.77 27.24 35.75
C ARG A 42 -0.91 25.89 35.05
N TRP A 43 0.07 25.01 35.26
CA TRP A 43 0.04 23.62 34.80
C TRP A 43 -0.55 22.77 35.92
N ILE A 44 -1.60 22.01 35.63
CA ILE A 44 -2.30 21.16 36.59
C ILE A 44 -2.18 19.72 36.11
N CYS A 45 -1.84 18.80 37.02
CA CYS A 45 -1.83 17.38 36.76
C CYS A 45 -3.23 16.81 36.99
N ASP A 46 -3.88 16.32 35.93
CA ASP A 46 -5.26 15.82 36.01
C ASP A 46 -5.43 14.64 36.99
N ASN A 47 -4.39 13.82 37.16
CA ASN A 47 -4.44 12.64 38.04
C ASN A 47 -4.37 12.97 39.53
N THR A 48 -3.67 14.05 39.90
CA THR A 48 -3.34 14.35 41.31
C THR A 48 -3.88 15.70 41.77
N GLY A 49 -4.27 16.57 40.85
CA GLY A 49 -4.58 17.97 41.09
C GLY A 49 -3.38 18.83 41.49
N MET A 50 -2.16 18.26 41.53
CA MET A 50 -0.93 19.02 41.79
C MET A 50 -0.69 20.03 40.67
N TRP A 51 -0.22 21.23 41.00
CA TRP A 51 0.01 22.27 40.00
C TRP A 51 1.27 23.09 40.24
N THR A 52 1.76 23.72 39.18
CA THR A 52 2.90 24.65 39.19
C THR A 52 2.65 25.82 38.23
N ARG A 53 3.30 26.97 38.46
CA ARG A 53 3.27 28.12 37.54
C ARG A 53 4.56 28.26 36.74
N ASP A 54 5.69 27.89 37.35
CA ASP A 54 7.03 28.19 36.87
C ASP A 54 7.92 26.94 36.74
N GLY A 55 7.44 25.77 37.18
CA GLY A 55 8.22 24.54 37.25
C GLY A 55 9.24 24.52 38.40
N LEU A 56 9.20 25.51 39.30
CA LEU A 56 10.08 25.61 40.47
C LEU A 56 9.29 25.33 41.76
N ALA A 57 8.13 25.95 41.93
CA ALA A 57 7.24 25.73 43.06
C ALA A 57 6.07 24.81 42.69
N TYR A 58 5.76 23.85 43.56
CA TYR A 58 4.67 22.89 43.37
C TYR A 58 3.67 23.00 44.50
N PHE A 59 2.40 22.87 44.16
CA PHE A 59 1.30 22.98 45.11
C PHE A 59 0.38 21.77 44.97
N SER A 60 -0.14 21.29 46.09
CA SER A 60 -1.19 20.27 46.11
C SER A 60 -2.50 20.80 45.51
N ALA A 61 -3.47 19.91 45.31
CA ALA A 61 -4.82 20.29 44.90
C ALA A 61 -5.51 21.28 45.88
N SER A 62 -5.14 21.24 47.16
CA SER A 62 -5.63 22.16 48.20
C SER A 62 -4.87 23.49 48.25
N GLY A 63 -3.79 23.65 47.47
CA GLY A 63 -3.01 24.89 47.39
C GLY A 63 -1.85 24.98 48.39
N GLU A 64 -1.52 23.89 49.09
CA GLU A 64 -0.36 23.85 49.98
C GLU A 64 0.91 23.55 49.19
N GLU A 65 2.02 24.21 49.52
CA GLU A 65 3.30 23.97 48.86
C GLU A 65 3.82 22.55 49.18
N VAL A 66 4.24 21.82 48.15
CA VAL A 66 4.73 20.45 48.24
C VAL A 66 6.11 20.32 47.59
N PRO A 67 6.94 19.34 48.00
CA PRO A 67 8.21 19.10 47.35
C PRO A 67 8.05 18.81 45.84
N PRO A 68 9.00 19.26 45.00
CA PRO A 68 8.94 19.01 43.57
C PRO A 68 8.97 17.51 43.26
N PRO A 69 8.15 17.03 42.31
CA PRO A 69 8.14 15.64 41.91
C PRO A 69 9.45 15.25 41.23
N ARG A 70 9.84 13.97 41.38
CA ARG A 70 11.09 13.43 40.79
C ARG A 70 11.12 13.47 39.25
N SER A 71 9.96 13.37 38.60
CA SER A 71 9.82 13.38 37.14
C SER A 71 8.53 14.08 36.74
N ILE A 72 8.60 14.88 35.68
CA ILE A 72 7.49 15.66 35.14
C ILE A 72 7.43 15.43 33.64
N THR A 73 6.23 15.20 33.12
CA THR A 73 5.95 15.11 31.69
C THR A 73 4.75 15.98 31.38
N PHE A 74 4.75 16.60 30.21
CA PHE A 74 3.65 17.44 29.75
C PHE A 74 2.95 16.77 28.58
N HIS A 75 1.62 16.79 28.62
CA HIS A 75 0.76 16.49 27.48
C HIS A 75 0.17 17.81 27.00
N ILE A 76 0.65 18.31 25.87
CA ILE A 76 0.30 19.66 25.41
C ILE A 76 0.25 19.74 23.89
N TRP A 77 -0.76 20.44 23.39
CA TRP A 77 -0.86 20.80 21.99
C TRP A 77 0.19 21.86 21.61
N THR A 78 0.87 21.65 20.48
CA THR A 78 1.86 22.57 19.91
C THR A 78 1.33 23.99 19.67
N ALA A 79 0.00 24.22 19.56
CA ALA A 79 -0.55 25.57 19.41
C ALA A 79 -0.28 26.52 20.59
N TYR A 80 0.10 25.99 21.76
CA TYR A 80 0.55 26.79 22.91
C TYR A 80 2.03 27.20 22.80
N SER A 81 2.80 26.68 21.85
CA SER A 81 4.24 26.95 21.76
C SER A 81 4.51 28.36 21.21
N PRO A 82 5.39 29.15 21.85
CA PRO A 82 5.85 30.43 21.29
C PRO A 82 6.87 30.24 20.14
N PHE A 83 7.33 29.01 19.91
CA PHE A 83 8.35 28.70 18.90
C PHE A 83 7.78 28.31 17.53
N THR A 84 6.45 28.18 17.40
CA THR A 84 5.80 27.94 16.12
C THR A 84 4.61 28.86 15.92
N THR A 85 4.29 29.16 14.66
CA THR A 85 3.11 29.96 14.33
C THR A 85 1.92 29.06 14.07
N TRP A 86 0.71 29.51 14.39
CA TRP A 86 -0.51 28.79 14.02
C TRP A 86 -0.62 28.63 12.51
N ILE A 87 -0.13 29.61 11.74
CA ILE A 87 -0.05 29.54 10.27
C ILE A 87 0.80 28.33 9.86
N GLN A 88 1.96 28.14 10.47
CA GLN A 88 2.82 26.98 10.21
C GLN A 88 2.13 25.68 10.57
N ILE A 89 1.44 25.61 11.71
CA ILE A 89 0.65 24.42 12.10
C ILE A 89 -0.41 24.08 11.03
N ILE A 90 -1.06 25.08 10.42
CA ILE A 90 -2.01 24.83 9.32
C ILE A 90 -1.29 24.31 8.06
N TYR A 91 -0.13 24.87 7.70
CA TYR A 91 0.67 24.34 6.58
C TYR A 91 1.10 22.90 6.83
N ASP A 92 1.61 22.59 8.02
CA ASP A 92 2.03 21.25 8.42
C ASP A 92 0.85 20.26 8.36
N TRP A 93 -0.36 20.70 8.72
CA TRP A 93 -1.58 19.90 8.56
C TRP A 93 -1.92 19.63 7.09
N LEU A 94 -1.89 20.66 6.25
CA LEU A 94 -2.19 20.54 4.82
C LEU A 94 -1.16 19.67 4.08
N ASP A 95 0.10 19.71 4.51
CA ASP A 95 1.15 18.82 3.99
C ASP A 95 1.00 17.39 4.51
N ALA A 96 0.64 17.22 5.80
CA ALA A 96 0.35 15.93 6.39
C ALA A 96 -0.79 15.18 5.66
N LEU A 97 -1.80 15.89 5.16
CA LEU A 97 -2.90 15.29 4.37
C LEU A 97 -2.46 14.70 3.02
N LYS A 98 -1.26 15.04 2.52
CA LYS A 98 -0.72 14.52 1.24
C LYS A 98 0.01 13.18 1.42
N ASP A 99 0.27 12.76 2.66
CA ASP A 99 0.99 11.53 3.00
C ASP A 99 0.16 10.66 3.97
N PRO A 100 -0.11 9.38 3.66
CA PRO A 100 -0.77 8.46 4.58
C PRO A 100 -0.15 8.41 5.99
N ASN A 101 1.16 8.58 6.14
CA ASN A 101 1.84 8.62 7.44
C ASN A 101 1.90 10.02 8.08
N GLY A 102 1.66 11.06 7.29
CA GLY A 102 1.74 12.46 7.71
C GLY A 102 0.70 12.79 8.76
N VAL A 103 -0.55 12.35 8.56
CA VAL A 103 -1.67 12.59 9.48
C VAL A 103 -1.39 12.01 10.87
N LYS A 104 -0.91 10.77 10.92
CA LYS A 104 -0.53 10.10 12.17
C LYS A 104 0.58 10.83 12.90
N THR A 105 1.61 11.28 12.18
CA THR A 105 2.72 12.05 12.75
C THR A 105 2.19 13.35 13.32
N PHE A 106 1.39 14.10 12.55
CA PHE A 106 0.82 15.37 12.98
C PHE A 106 -0.04 15.22 14.24
N ILE A 107 -0.93 14.23 14.31
CA ILE A 107 -1.78 14.04 15.49
C ILE A 107 -0.93 13.74 16.73
N ASN A 108 0.04 12.82 16.62
CA ASN A 108 0.89 12.45 17.76
C ASN A 108 1.85 13.57 18.20
N THR A 109 2.54 14.23 17.26
CA THR A 109 3.60 15.19 17.60
C THR A 109 3.11 16.62 17.71
N THR A 110 2.15 17.00 16.87
CA THR A 110 1.62 18.37 16.85
C THR A 110 0.49 18.49 17.85
N LEU A 111 -0.55 17.65 17.78
CA LEU A 111 -1.69 17.71 18.71
C LEU A 111 -1.36 17.14 20.09
N GLY A 112 -0.37 16.24 20.16
CA GLY A 112 -0.06 15.48 21.37
C GLY A 112 -1.10 14.40 21.66
N GLU A 113 -2.09 14.21 20.79
CA GLU A 113 -3.17 13.25 20.98
C GLU A 113 -2.71 11.85 20.55
N PRO A 114 -3.12 10.78 21.27
CA PRO A 114 -2.89 9.44 20.78
C PRO A 114 -3.65 9.26 19.46
N TYR A 115 -2.92 9.00 18.38
CA TYR A 115 -3.55 8.60 17.12
C TYR A 115 -4.10 7.19 17.27
N GLU A 116 -5.38 7.09 17.59
CA GLU A 116 -6.14 5.86 17.38
C GLU A 116 -6.34 5.72 15.88
N GLU A 117 -5.58 4.82 15.25
CA GLU A 117 -6.05 4.22 14.01
C GLU A 117 -7.42 3.66 14.34
N ALA A 118 -8.47 4.23 13.76
CA ALA A 118 -9.77 3.57 13.74
C ALA A 118 -9.45 2.14 13.30
N VAL A 119 -9.60 1.17 14.22
CA VAL A 119 -9.33 -0.24 13.94
C VAL A 119 -10.03 -0.50 12.63
N ALA A 120 -9.24 -0.65 11.56
CA ALA A 120 -9.76 -0.53 10.21
C ALA A 120 -10.97 -1.44 10.15
N GLU A 121 -12.15 -0.84 9.95
CA GLU A 121 -13.39 -1.60 10.00
C GLU A 121 -13.19 -2.77 9.06
N LYS A 122 -13.38 -3.99 9.60
CA LYS A 122 -12.99 -5.21 8.92
C LYS A 122 -13.55 -5.18 7.50
N LEU A 123 -12.65 -5.11 6.52
CA LEU A 123 -13.08 -4.97 5.15
C LEU A 123 -13.91 -6.20 4.74
N SER A 124 -15.16 -5.97 4.31
CA SER A 124 -16.01 -7.08 3.88
C SER A 124 -15.52 -7.63 2.54
N HIS A 125 -15.38 -8.95 2.46
CA HIS A 125 -15.07 -9.65 1.21
C HIS A 125 -16.15 -9.46 0.14
N GLU A 126 -17.39 -9.12 0.53
CA GLU A 126 -18.49 -8.81 -0.39
C GLU A 126 -18.17 -7.59 -1.26
N LEU A 127 -17.46 -6.60 -0.70
CA LEU A 127 -17.00 -5.43 -1.46
C LEU A 127 -16.05 -5.83 -2.59
N LEU A 128 -15.27 -6.89 -2.43
CA LEU A 128 -14.41 -7.40 -3.50
C LEU A 128 -15.20 -8.11 -4.59
N LEU A 129 -16.30 -8.78 -4.23
CA LEU A 129 -17.21 -9.40 -5.20
C LEU A 129 -17.90 -8.36 -6.08
N GLU A 130 -18.20 -7.17 -5.54
CA GLU A 130 -18.71 -6.03 -6.33
C GLU A 130 -17.70 -5.47 -7.33
N LYS A 131 -16.41 -5.76 -7.17
CA LYS A 131 -15.32 -5.33 -8.06
C LYS A 131 -15.01 -6.34 -9.18
N VAL A 132 -15.81 -7.40 -9.29
CA VAL A 132 -15.75 -8.35 -10.40
C VAL A 132 -16.23 -7.68 -11.68
N ILE A 133 -15.45 -7.80 -12.75
CA ILE A 133 -15.79 -7.30 -14.08
C ILE A 133 -15.51 -8.38 -15.14
N HIS A 134 -16.20 -8.29 -16.28
CA HIS A 134 -15.99 -9.20 -17.39
C HIS A 134 -14.66 -8.94 -18.10
N TYR A 135 -13.85 -9.98 -18.29
CA TYR A 135 -12.59 -9.91 -19.03
C TYR A 135 -12.79 -10.52 -20.42
N ALA A 136 -12.68 -9.71 -21.49
CA ALA A 136 -12.83 -10.19 -22.87
C ALA A 136 -11.69 -11.11 -23.35
N ALA A 137 -10.55 -11.08 -22.66
CA ALA A 137 -9.39 -11.95 -22.86
C ALA A 137 -8.72 -12.21 -21.50
N PRO A 138 -7.87 -13.25 -21.37
CA PRO A 138 -7.17 -13.52 -20.11
C PRO A 138 -6.45 -12.32 -19.51
N VAL A 139 -5.87 -11.47 -20.37
CA VAL A 139 -5.32 -10.16 -19.96
C VAL A 139 -6.14 -9.04 -20.60
N PRO A 140 -6.82 -8.19 -19.80
CA PRO A 140 -7.60 -7.06 -20.30
C PRO A 140 -6.76 -6.03 -21.06
N GLU A 141 -7.40 -5.32 -21.99
CA GLU A 141 -6.79 -4.32 -22.89
C GLU A 141 -5.98 -3.22 -22.17
N ARG A 142 -6.39 -2.84 -20.96
CA ARG A 142 -5.71 -1.81 -20.17
C ARG A 142 -4.38 -2.28 -19.57
N VAL A 143 -4.17 -3.58 -19.44
CA VAL A 143 -3.04 -4.15 -18.71
C VAL A 143 -1.79 -4.16 -19.58
N VAL A 144 -0.77 -3.45 -19.13
CA VAL A 144 0.47 -3.27 -19.89
C VAL A 144 1.66 -4.00 -19.29
N TYR A 145 1.54 -4.45 -18.04
CA TYR A 145 2.63 -5.10 -17.30
C TYR A 145 2.10 -6.19 -16.38
N LEU A 146 2.77 -7.35 -16.35
CA LEU A 146 2.42 -8.46 -15.46
C LEU A 146 3.49 -8.69 -14.39
N THR A 147 3.05 -8.85 -13.15
CA THR A 147 3.86 -9.35 -12.04
C THR A 147 3.20 -10.54 -11.36
N ALA A 148 3.95 -11.28 -10.56
CA ALA A 148 3.40 -12.37 -9.77
C ALA A 148 4.01 -12.45 -8.37
N GLY A 149 3.23 -13.00 -7.45
CA GLY A 149 3.68 -13.44 -6.14
C GLY A 149 3.62 -14.95 -6.05
N ILE A 150 4.66 -15.58 -5.50
CA ILE A 150 4.66 -17.02 -5.18
C ILE A 150 4.79 -17.19 -3.67
N ASP A 151 3.81 -17.86 -3.08
CA ASP A 151 3.84 -18.35 -1.70
C ASP A 151 4.18 -19.84 -1.66
N SER A 152 5.05 -20.22 -0.73
CA SER A 152 5.59 -21.57 -0.63
C SER A 152 5.07 -22.27 0.61
N GLN A 153 4.45 -23.44 0.42
CA GLN A 153 3.99 -24.30 1.50
C GLN A 153 4.64 -25.68 1.36
N ARG A 154 4.69 -26.46 2.45
CA ARG A 154 5.37 -27.77 2.42
C ARG A 154 4.81 -28.75 1.38
N ASN A 155 3.52 -28.60 1.05
CA ASN A 155 2.75 -29.50 0.20
C ASN A 155 2.21 -28.85 -1.09
N ARG A 156 2.52 -27.58 -1.36
CA ARG A 156 2.08 -26.87 -2.56
C ARG A 156 2.83 -25.55 -2.76
N TYR A 157 2.75 -25.02 -3.98
CA TYR A 157 3.07 -23.63 -4.30
C TYR A 157 1.81 -22.93 -4.79
N GLU A 158 1.57 -21.71 -4.34
CA GLU A 158 0.50 -20.86 -4.85
C GLU A 158 1.10 -19.66 -5.55
N MET A 159 0.69 -19.41 -6.79
CA MET A 159 1.09 -18.26 -7.57
C MET A 159 -0.13 -17.48 -8.03
N TYR A 160 -0.14 -16.18 -7.75
CA TYR A 160 -1.14 -15.25 -8.28
C TYR A 160 -0.45 -14.26 -9.22
N VAL A 161 -1.02 -14.10 -10.41
CA VAL A 161 -0.54 -13.16 -11.43
C VAL A 161 -1.44 -11.93 -11.44
N TRP A 162 -0.80 -10.76 -11.35
CA TRP A 162 -1.46 -9.48 -11.33
C TRP A 162 -1.00 -8.64 -12.52
N GLY A 163 -1.97 -8.06 -13.21
CA GLY A 163 -1.81 -7.13 -14.30
C GLY A 163 -1.92 -5.69 -13.82
N TRP A 164 -1.10 -4.82 -14.40
CA TRP A 164 -1.03 -3.42 -14.03
C TRP A 164 -1.27 -2.54 -15.26
N ALA A 165 -2.20 -1.61 -15.10
CA ALA A 165 -2.50 -0.55 -16.05
C ALA A 165 -1.96 0.80 -15.52
N PRO A 166 -1.94 1.85 -16.35
CA PRO A 166 -1.62 3.19 -15.90
C PRO A 166 -2.40 3.63 -14.64
N GLY A 167 -1.77 4.47 -13.82
CA GLY A 167 -2.31 4.81 -12.50
C GLY A 167 -2.27 3.67 -11.47
N GLU A 168 -1.51 2.60 -11.74
CA GLU A 168 -1.43 1.39 -10.90
C GLU A 168 -2.81 0.73 -10.65
N GLU A 169 -3.75 0.81 -11.60
CA GLU A 169 -4.96 -0.02 -11.60
C GLU A 169 -4.54 -1.49 -11.77
N ALA A 170 -5.05 -2.35 -10.88
CA ALA A 170 -4.63 -3.74 -10.72
C ALA A 170 -5.72 -4.72 -11.14
N PHE A 171 -5.33 -5.78 -11.84
CA PHE A 171 -6.21 -6.81 -12.37
C PHE A 171 -5.71 -8.19 -11.96
N LEU A 172 -6.53 -8.99 -11.29
CA LEU A 172 -6.17 -10.38 -11.03
C LEU A 172 -6.28 -11.19 -12.33
N ILE A 173 -5.16 -11.71 -12.84
CA ILE A 173 -5.08 -12.36 -14.15
C ILE A 173 -5.21 -13.88 -14.04
N ASP A 174 -4.51 -14.47 -13.06
CA ASP A 174 -4.42 -15.93 -12.96
C ASP A 174 -4.11 -16.36 -11.53
N LYS A 175 -4.55 -17.57 -11.21
CA LYS A 175 -4.26 -18.29 -9.96
C LYS A 175 -3.80 -19.69 -10.32
N GLN A 176 -2.63 -20.07 -9.82
CA GLN A 176 -2.03 -21.38 -10.07
C GLN A 176 -1.66 -22.02 -8.73
N ILE A 177 -2.31 -23.14 -8.41
CA ILE A 177 -2.01 -23.94 -7.22
C ILE A 177 -1.34 -25.23 -7.67
N ILE A 178 -0.03 -25.33 -7.43
CA ILE A 178 0.77 -26.49 -7.82
C ILE A 178 0.90 -27.39 -6.60
N MET A 179 0.09 -28.45 -6.56
CA MET A 179 0.17 -29.47 -5.51
C MET A 179 1.42 -30.34 -5.67
N GLY A 180 2.06 -30.68 -4.55
CA GLY A 180 3.24 -31.54 -4.51
C GLY A 180 4.19 -31.16 -3.38
N ARG A 181 5.12 -32.05 -3.05
CA ARG A 181 6.16 -31.71 -2.08
C ARG A 181 7.03 -30.58 -2.59
N HIS A 182 7.33 -29.61 -1.74
CA HIS A 182 8.08 -28.42 -2.12
C HIS A 182 9.51 -28.71 -2.65
N ASP A 183 10.13 -29.81 -2.20
CA ASP A 183 11.50 -30.21 -2.55
C ASP A 183 11.57 -31.20 -3.72
N ASP A 184 10.43 -31.61 -4.28
CA ASP A 184 10.35 -32.52 -5.41
C ASP A 184 10.58 -31.80 -6.75
N GLU A 185 11.52 -32.29 -7.55
CA GLU A 185 11.93 -31.63 -8.79
C GLU A 185 10.81 -31.66 -9.85
N ASP A 186 9.97 -32.69 -9.89
CA ASP A 186 8.80 -32.73 -10.79
C ASP A 186 7.79 -31.64 -10.42
N THR A 187 7.58 -31.42 -9.12
CA THR A 187 6.76 -30.31 -8.61
C THR A 187 7.37 -28.97 -9.00
N LEU A 188 8.67 -28.79 -8.82
CA LEU A 188 9.36 -27.56 -9.19
C LEU A 188 9.38 -27.31 -10.70
N GLN A 189 9.41 -28.34 -11.55
CA GLN A 189 9.28 -28.20 -13.00
C GLN A 189 7.89 -27.69 -13.41
N ARG A 190 6.83 -28.10 -12.70
CA ARG A 190 5.48 -27.52 -12.91
C ARG A 190 5.43 -26.05 -12.51
N VAL A 191 6.09 -25.68 -11.41
CA VAL A 191 6.25 -24.27 -11.01
C VAL A 191 7.03 -23.49 -12.09
N ASP A 192 8.10 -24.08 -12.63
CA ASP A 192 8.89 -23.47 -13.70
C ASP A 192 8.07 -23.22 -14.97
N ALA A 193 7.16 -24.14 -15.33
CA ALA A 193 6.25 -23.97 -16.46
C ALA A 193 5.30 -22.79 -16.22
N VAL A 194 4.77 -22.68 -15.00
CA VAL A 194 3.88 -21.58 -14.60
C VAL A 194 4.61 -20.22 -14.59
N ILE A 195 5.86 -20.15 -14.10
CA ILE A 195 6.72 -18.95 -14.15
C ILE A 195 6.95 -18.47 -15.60
N ASN A 196 7.01 -19.38 -16.55
CA ASN A 196 7.26 -19.08 -17.96
C ASN A 196 5.99 -19.01 -18.81
N LYS A 197 4.81 -19.13 -18.19
CA LYS A 197 3.52 -19.03 -18.88
C LYS A 197 3.40 -17.65 -19.53
N LYS A 198 2.91 -17.65 -20.77
CA LYS A 198 2.50 -16.46 -21.51
C LYS A 198 0.98 -16.38 -21.49
N TYR A 199 0.47 -15.16 -21.51
CA TYR A 199 -0.95 -14.85 -21.45
C TYR A 199 -1.36 -14.11 -22.71
N ARG A 200 -2.52 -14.46 -23.25
CA ARG A 200 -3.11 -13.76 -24.39
C ARG A 200 -3.72 -12.44 -23.92
N HIS A 201 -3.21 -11.34 -24.44
CA HIS A 201 -3.75 -9.99 -24.26
C HIS A 201 -4.92 -9.74 -25.21
N ALA A 202 -5.79 -8.78 -24.89
CA ALA A 202 -6.99 -8.45 -25.65
C ALA A 202 -6.68 -7.97 -27.09
N ASP A 203 -5.60 -7.21 -27.29
CA ASP A 203 -5.00 -6.91 -28.62
C ASP A 203 -4.52 -8.14 -29.44
N GLY A 204 -4.62 -9.35 -28.90
CA GLY A 204 -4.23 -10.59 -29.56
C GLY A 204 -2.75 -10.97 -29.43
N THR A 205 -1.92 -10.14 -28.80
CA THR A 205 -0.50 -10.45 -28.51
C THR A 205 -0.33 -11.34 -27.29
N ASP A 206 0.83 -11.99 -27.16
CA ASP A 206 1.18 -12.72 -25.94
C ASP A 206 2.06 -11.86 -25.02
N ILE A 207 1.64 -11.68 -23.77
CA ILE A 207 2.40 -11.00 -22.72
C ILE A 207 2.96 -12.02 -21.71
N SER A 208 4.18 -11.81 -21.23
CA SER A 208 4.82 -12.69 -20.24
C SER A 208 4.89 -12.03 -18.87
N ILE A 209 5.07 -12.83 -17.82
CA ILE A 209 5.30 -12.31 -16.46
C ILE A 209 6.69 -11.68 -16.41
N SER A 210 6.72 -10.37 -16.26
CA SER A 210 7.94 -9.56 -16.26
C SER A 210 8.73 -9.70 -14.97
N ARG A 211 8.03 -9.87 -13.83
CA ARG A 211 8.68 -9.99 -12.53
C ARG A 211 7.88 -10.79 -11.52
N ILE A 212 8.60 -11.57 -10.73
CA ILE A 212 8.04 -12.46 -9.73
C ILE A 212 8.78 -12.24 -8.42
N CYS A 213 8.04 -12.01 -7.34
CA CYS A 213 8.55 -12.11 -5.99
C CYS A 213 8.16 -13.48 -5.43
N TRP A 214 9.16 -14.25 -4.98
CA TRP A 214 8.97 -15.60 -4.45
C TRP A 214 9.42 -15.61 -2.99
N ASP A 215 8.47 -15.83 -2.07
CA ASP A 215 8.77 -15.89 -0.65
C ASP A 215 9.66 -17.10 -0.32
N ILE A 216 10.69 -16.84 0.48
CA ILE A 216 11.60 -17.88 0.98
C ILE A 216 11.10 -18.51 2.28
N GLY A 217 10.03 -17.96 2.88
CA GLY A 217 9.37 -18.53 4.04
C GLY A 217 8.72 -19.89 3.74
N GLY A 218 8.46 -20.66 4.79
CA GLY A 218 7.75 -21.94 4.71
C GLY A 218 8.57 -23.15 4.20
N ILE A 219 9.67 -22.91 3.49
CA ILE A 219 10.53 -23.96 2.87
C ILE A 219 12.03 -23.63 2.98
N ASP A 220 12.90 -24.48 2.43
CA ASP A 220 14.33 -24.17 2.28
C ASP A 220 14.55 -23.05 1.24
N ALA A 221 15.10 -21.92 1.68
CA ALA A 221 15.39 -20.77 0.86
C ALA A 221 16.31 -21.07 -0.35
N GLU A 222 17.18 -22.08 -0.26
CA GLU A 222 18.09 -22.42 -1.36
C GLU A 222 17.33 -22.97 -2.59
N ILE A 223 16.13 -23.53 -2.41
CA ILE A 223 15.24 -23.92 -3.52
C ILE A 223 14.86 -22.68 -4.34
N VAL A 224 14.40 -21.64 -3.66
CA VAL A 224 14.02 -20.36 -4.28
C VAL A 224 15.24 -19.69 -4.91
N TYR A 225 16.39 -19.73 -4.26
CA TYR A 225 17.63 -19.16 -4.81
C TYR A 225 18.08 -19.86 -6.10
N LYS A 226 17.98 -21.20 -6.16
CA LYS A 226 18.24 -21.96 -7.39
C LYS A 226 17.29 -21.56 -8.52
N ARG A 227 15.99 -21.39 -8.22
CA ARG A 227 15.00 -20.96 -9.23
C ARG A 227 15.18 -19.50 -9.68
N SER A 228 15.58 -18.61 -8.77
CA SER A 228 16.01 -17.26 -9.10
C SER A 228 17.18 -17.25 -10.09
N LYS A 229 18.21 -18.06 -9.85
CA LYS A 229 19.33 -18.21 -10.79
C LYS A 229 18.89 -18.81 -12.13
N LYS A 230 18.02 -19.83 -12.12
CA LYS A 230 17.51 -20.52 -13.32
C LYS A 230 16.71 -19.59 -14.26
N HIS A 231 15.80 -18.80 -13.71
CA HIS A 231 14.87 -17.96 -14.50
C HIS A 231 15.32 -16.51 -14.65
N GLY A 232 16.45 -16.15 -14.04
CA GLY A 232 17.04 -14.82 -14.06
C GLY A 232 16.89 -14.10 -12.72
N ILE A 233 18.02 -13.72 -12.14
CA ILE A 233 18.14 -13.12 -10.80
C ILE A 233 17.46 -11.74 -10.65
N PHE A 234 17.01 -11.16 -11.75
CA PHE A 234 16.26 -9.89 -11.80
C PHE A 234 14.79 -10.09 -12.18
N ARG A 235 14.42 -11.29 -12.61
CA ARG A 235 13.07 -11.68 -12.99
C ARG A 235 12.37 -12.40 -11.85
N VAL A 236 13.02 -13.39 -11.25
CA VAL A 236 12.53 -14.10 -10.06
C VAL A 236 13.35 -13.65 -8.87
N LEU A 237 12.73 -12.87 -7.98
CA LEU A 237 13.34 -12.24 -6.82
C LEU A 237 12.94 -13.01 -5.56
N PRO A 238 13.89 -13.61 -4.84
CA PRO A 238 13.63 -14.15 -3.51
C PRO A 238 13.29 -13.00 -2.56
N VAL A 239 12.23 -13.14 -1.77
CA VAL A 239 11.78 -12.13 -0.82
C VAL A 239 11.63 -12.70 0.58
N LYS A 240 11.73 -11.82 1.57
CA LYS A 240 11.37 -12.10 2.97
C LYS A 240 10.63 -10.90 3.57
N GLY A 241 9.72 -11.14 4.50
CA GLY A 241 9.09 -10.09 5.29
C GLY A 241 10.11 -9.37 6.20
N ALA A 242 9.93 -8.06 6.37
CA ALA A 242 10.71 -7.27 7.30
C ALA A 242 10.31 -7.59 8.76
N SER A 243 11.28 -7.57 9.67
CA SER A 243 11.03 -7.80 11.10
C SER A 243 10.60 -6.54 11.86
N VAL A 244 10.49 -5.40 11.18
CA VAL A 244 10.18 -4.08 11.76
C VAL A 244 9.07 -3.44 10.94
N TYR A 245 8.10 -2.87 11.65
CA TYR A 245 6.98 -2.12 11.08
C TYR A 245 7.45 -0.84 10.36
N GLY A 246 6.70 -0.40 9.36
CA GLY A 246 6.92 0.86 8.63
C GLY A 246 8.08 0.79 7.64
N LYS A 247 8.44 -0.41 7.20
CA LYS A 247 9.46 -0.58 6.15
C LYS A 247 8.84 -0.31 4.77
N PRO A 248 9.62 0.20 3.80
CA PRO A 248 9.12 0.35 2.44
C PRO A 248 8.57 -0.98 1.90
N VAL A 249 7.56 -0.91 1.02
CA VAL A 249 6.92 -2.07 0.37
C VAL A 249 7.96 -3.07 -0.16
N ILE A 250 9.07 -2.59 -0.72
CA ILE A 250 10.21 -3.44 -1.07
C ILE A 250 11.52 -2.68 -0.95
N THR A 251 12.55 -3.36 -0.44
CA THR A 251 13.94 -2.92 -0.44
C THR A 251 14.79 -3.98 -1.13
N MET A 252 15.35 -3.63 -2.29
CA MET A 252 16.30 -4.50 -3.00
C MET A 252 17.74 -4.18 -2.58
N PRO A 253 18.54 -5.16 -2.14
CA PRO A 253 19.92 -4.92 -1.74
C PRO A 253 20.80 -4.53 -2.94
N LYS A 254 21.84 -3.72 -2.70
CA LYS A 254 22.81 -3.32 -3.74
C LYS A 254 23.71 -4.47 -4.20
N LYS A 255 23.96 -5.45 -3.33
CA LYS A 255 24.85 -6.59 -3.57
C LYS A 255 24.07 -7.89 -3.43
N ARG A 256 24.54 -8.90 -4.16
CA ARG A 256 24.05 -10.28 -4.05
C ARG A 256 24.48 -10.89 -2.71
N ASN A 257 23.68 -11.83 -2.20
CA ASN A 257 24.06 -12.64 -1.05
C ASN A 257 25.11 -13.71 -1.45
N GLN A 258 25.51 -14.54 -0.48
CA GLN A 258 26.49 -15.61 -0.71
C GLN A 258 26.01 -16.66 -1.73
N SER A 259 24.70 -16.89 -1.85
CA SER A 259 24.10 -17.79 -2.85
C SER A 259 23.97 -17.16 -4.25
N GLY A 260 24.41 -15.91 -4.44
CA GLY A 260 24.46 -15.22 -5.72
C GLY A 260 23.15 -14.55 -6.17
N VAL A 261 22.21 -14.33 -5.26
CA VAL A 261 20.89 -13.73 -5.55
C VAL A 261 20.66 -12.43 -4.78
N PHE A 262 19.71 -11.61 -5.22
CA PHE A 262 19.27 -10.43 -4.48
C PHE A 262 18.09 -10.81 -3.58
N LEU A 263 18.36 -11.06 -2.29
CA LEU A 263 17.30 -11.28 -1.31
C LEU A 263 16.66 -9.95 -0.92
N CYS A 264 15.46 -9.69 -1.43
CA CYS A 264 14.72 -8.46 -1.14
C CYS A 264 13.99 -8.57 0.20
N GLU A 265 13.82 -7.43 0.86
CA GLU A 265 13.04 -7.32 2.10
C GLU A 265 11.73 -6.56 1.79
N ILE A 266 10.60 -7.07 2.26
CA ILE A 266 9.27 -6.50 2.04
C ILE A 266 8.72 -5.98 3.37
N GLY A 267 8.36 -4.69 3.42
CA GLY A 267 7.52 -4.14 4.49
C GLY A 267 6.08 -4.59 4.30
N THR A 268 5.74 -5.77 4.84
CA THR A 268 4.43 -6.40 4.63
C THR A 268 3.29 -5.60 5.23
N ASP A 269 3.54 -4.93 6.37
CA ASP A 269 2.58 -4.02 7.01
C ASP A 269 2.20 -2.85 6.09
N THR A 270 3.20 -2.10 5.61
CA THR A 270 3.00 -0.96 4.71
C THR A 270 2.33 -1.38 3.39
N ALA A 271 2.68 -2.56 2.87
CA ALA A 271 2.03 -3.11 1.69
C ALA A 271 0.56 -3.46 1.96
N LYS A 272 0.24 -4.11 3.09
CA LYS A 272 -1.12 -4.48 3.48
C LYS A 272 -1.99 -3.26 3.74
N GLU A 273 -1.50 -2.25 4.47
CA GLU A 273 -2.21 -0.99 4.67
C GLU A 273 -2.60 -0.33 3.33
N MET A 274 -1.65 -0.19 2.42
CA MET A 274 -1.89 0.37 1.09
C MET A 274 -2.92 -0.44 0.30
N LEU A 275 -2.81 -1.77 0.32
CA LEU A 275 -3.71 -2.65 -0.42
C LEU A 275 -5.12 -2.67 0.17
N TYR A 276 -5.27 -2.65 1.50
CA TYR A 276 -6.57 -2.56 2.17
C TYR A 276 -7.25 -1.23 1.87
N ALA A 277 -6.51 -0.11 1.85
CA ALA A 277 -7.06 1.17 1.43
C ALA A 277 -7.58 1.14 -0.02
N ARG A 278 -6.83 0.51 -0.94
CA ARG A 278 -7.25 0.33 -2.34
C ARG A 278 -8.47 -0.58 -2.48
N MET A 279 -8.50 -1.69 -1.74
CA MET A 279 -9.63 -2.61 -1.72
C MET A 279 -10.89 -1.99 -1.13
N GLY A 280 -10.75 -1.10 -0.13
CA GLY A 280 -11.85 -0.37 0.49
C GLY A 280 -12.34 0.85 -0.28
N ALA A 281 -11.64 1.26 -1.33
CA ALA A 281 -12.07 2.39 -2.16
C ALA A 281 -13.40 2.09 -2.87
N VAL A 282 -14.15 3.14 -3.17
CA VAL A 282 -15.45 3.04 -3.87
C VAL A 282 -15.28 2.31 -5.20
N THR A 283 -16.21 1.41 -5.50
CA THR A 283 -16.23 0.67 -6.75
C THR A 283 -16.51 1.62 -7.92
N ALA A 284 -15.57 1.71 -8.85
CA ALA A 284 -15.70 2.50 -10.07
C ALA A 284 -16.34 1.69 -11.20
N PRO A 285 -16.96 2.34 -12.21
CA PRO A 285 -17.52 1.67 -13.40
C PRO A 285 -16.48 0.77 -14.09
N ALA A 286 -16.92 -0.36 -14.64
CA ALA A 286 -16.01 -1.37 -15.19
C ALA A 286 -15.20 -0.88 -16.40
N ASP A 287 -15.77 0.04 -17.18
CA ASP A 287 -15.22 0.64 -18.40
C ASP A 287 -14.32 1.85 -18.14
N GLU A 288 -14.32 2.38 -16.92
CA GLU A 288 -13.53 3.54 -16.56
C GLU A 288 -12.16 3.15 -16.00
N ALA A 289 -11.10 3.77 -16.52
CA ALA A 289 -9.76 3.67 -15.97
C ALA A 289 -9.70 4.44 -14.64
N THR A 290 -9.45 3.72 -13.55
CA THR A 290 -9.49 4.29 -12.20
C THR A 290 -8.16 4.04 -11.50
N PRO A 291 -7.37 5.10 -11.20
CA PRO A 291 -6.11 4.95 -10.49
C PRO A 291 -6.26 4.15 -9.20
N TYR A 292 -5.34 3.21 -8.98
CA TYR A 292 -5.27 2.35 -7.81
C TYR A 292 -6.47 1.43 -7.57
N ALA A 293 -7.44 1.35 -8.49
CA ALA A 293 -8.53 0.40 -8.38
C ALA A 293 -8.03 -1.05 -8.49
N ILE A 294 -8.73 -1.97 -7.84
CA ILE A 294 -8.46 -3.41 -7.91
C ILE A 294 -9.67 -4.06 -8.57
N ARG A 295 -9.43 -4.80 -9.64
CA ARG A 295 -10.43 -5.48 -10.45
C ARG A 295 -10.22 -6.99 -10.39
N PHE A 296 -11.32 -7.73 -10.37
CA PHE A 296 -11.30 -9.19 -10.39
C PHE A 296 -12.00 -9.73 -11.64
N PRO A 297 -11.55 -10.87 -12.17
CA PRO A 297 -12.18 -11.50 -13.33
C PRO A 297 -13.48 -12.20 -12.91
N ASP A 298 -14.42 -12.31 -13.84
CA ASP A 298 -15.61 -13.15 -13.74
C ASP A 298 -15.33 -14.64 -14.00
N ASN A 299 -14.05 -15.05 -13.95
CA ASN A 299 -13.61 -16.43 -14.13
C ASN A 299 -13.54 -17.17 -12.77
N PRO A 300 -14.41 -18.17 -12.53
CA PRO A 300 -14.44 -18.89 -11.25
C PRO A 300 -13.20 -19.77 -10.99
N ASP A 301 -12.42 -20.11 -12.01
CA ASP A 301 -11.16 -20.84 -11.80
C ASP A 301 -10.09 -19.94 -11.16
N VAL A 302 -10.21 -18.62 -11.36
CA VAL A 302 -9.26 -17.63 -10.86
C VAL A 302 -9.76 -16.99 -9.57
N PHE A 303 -10.97 -16.43 -9.59
CA PHE A 303 -11.52 -15.64 -8.49
C PHE A 303 -12.91 -16.09 -8.09
N THR A 304 -13.05 -16.39 -6.80
CA THR A 304 -14.32 -16.72 -6.16
C THR A 304 -14.41 -16.05 -4.79
N GLU A 305 -15.49 -16.30 -4.07
CA GLU A 305 -15.63 -15.93 -2.65
C GLU A 305 -14.46 -16.45 -1.78
N VAL A 306 -13.82 -17.56 -2.15
CA VAL A 306 -12.64 -18.09 -1.44
C VAL A 306 -11.48 -17.10 -1.52
N GLU A 307 -11.14 -16.63 -2.71
CA GLU A 307 -10.06 -15.65 -2.90
C GLU A 307 -10.43 -14.30 -2.28
N ALA A 308 -11.69 -13.87 -2.43
CA ALA A 308 -12.17 -12.64 -1.80
C ALA A 308 -11.97 -12.69 -0.27
N LYS A 309 -12.33 -13.80 0.38
CA LYS A 309 -12.13 -13.99 1.83
C LYS A 309 -10.66 -14.01 2.23
N GLN A 310 -9.80 -14.61 1.41
CA GLN A 310 -8.35 -14.65 1.68
C GLN A 310 -7.70 -13.26 1.54
N LEU A 311 -8.12 -12.45 0.57
CA LEU A 311 -7.59 -11.10 0.35
C LEU A 311 -7.87 -10.14 1.52
N VAL A 312 -8.97 -10.34 2.24
CA VAL A 312 -9.33 -9.57 3.45
C VAL A 312 -9.24 -10.41 4.73
N ALA A 313 -8.44 -11.47 4.72
CA ALA A 313 -8.37 -12.42 5.83
C ALA A 313 -7.70 -11.83 7.07
N GLU A 314 -6.84 -10.83 6.92
CA GLU A 314 -6.11 -10.25 8.05
C GLU A 314 -6.82 -9.02 8.62
N GLU A 315 -6.70 -8.86 9.93
CA GLU A 315 -7.22 -7.71 10.67
C GLU A 315 -6.07 -7.12 11.49
N LEU A 316 -6.05 -5.79 11.61
CA LEU A 316 -5.08 -5.11 12.45
C LEU A 316 -5.50 -5.28 13.92
N VAL A 317 -4.68 -5.99 14.69
CA VAL A 317 -4.93 -6.29 16.11
C VAL A 317 -3.80 -5.75 16.97
N GLU A 318 -4.16 -5.20 18.12
CA GLU A 318 -3.18 -4.80 19.13
C GLU A 318 -2.67 -6.03 19.88
N LYS A 319 -1.35 -6.25 19.86
CA LYS A 319 -0.68 -7.36 20.55
C LYS A 319 0.45 -6.85 21.42
N LEU A 320 0.57 -7.42 22.61
CA LEU A 320 1.71 -7.17 23.49
C LEU A 320 2.91 -8.00 23.02
N VAL A 321 3.93 -7.33 22.47
CA VAL A 321 5.16 -7.96 22.00
C VAL A 321 6.34 -7.34 22.75
N ASN A 322 7.10 -8.17 23.47
CA ASN A 322 8.24 -7.74 24.29
C ASN A 322 7.89 -6.60 25.26
N GLY A 323 6.72 -6.66 25.89
CA GLY A 323 6.24 -5.67 26.87
C GLY A 323 5.78 -4.34 26.27
N LYS A 324 5.66 -4.22 24.94
CA LYS A 324 5.10 -3.05 24.26
C LYS A 324 3.91 -3.48 23.40
N PHE A 325 2.83 -2.71 23.46
CA PHE A 325 1.72 -2.88 22.53
C PHE A 325 2.17 -2.50 21.11
N ARG A 326 1.82 -3.35 20.14
CA ARG A 326 2.07 -3.14 18.72
C ARG A 326 0.85 -3.56 17.93
N LEU A 327 0.52 -2.80 16.90
CA LEU A 327 -0.47 -3.20 15.90
C LEU A 327 0.19 -4.20 14.95
N LEU A 328 -0.45 -5.35 14.79
CA LEU A 328 0.00 -6.43 13.92
C LEU A 328 -1.17 -6.96 13.11
N TRP A 329 -0.91 -7.28 11.85
CA TRP A 329 -1.87 -7.97 11.01
C TRP A 329 -2.00 -9.43 11.45
N ASP A 330 -3.23 -9.90 11.66
CA ASP A 330 -3.51 -11.28 12.10
C ASP A 330 -4.67 -11.89 11.31
N ALA A 331 -4.41 -13.03 10.69
CA ALA A 331 -5.40 -13.81 9.96
C ALA A 331 -6.38 -14.58 10.88
N LYS A 332 -6.09 -14.67 12.19
CA LYS A 332 -6.87 -15.44 13.18
C LYS A 332 -7.08 -16.90 12.76
N GLY A 333 -6.05 -17.51 12.15
CA GLY A 333 -6.08 -18.89 11.64
C GLY A 333 -6.78 -19.08 10.31
N ARG A 334 -7.28 -18.01 9.67
CA ARG A 334 -7.76 -18.05 8.28
C ARG A 334 -6.60 -18.17 7.31
N ARG A 335 -6.89 -18.73 6.15
CA ARG A 335 -6.00 -18.73 4.99
C ARG A 335 -5.90 -17.31 4.41
N ASN A 336 -4.71 -16.92 3.98
CA ASN A 336 -4.37 -15.58 3.52
C ASN A 336 -3.39 -15.62 2.33
N GLU A 337 -3.19 -16.77 1.69
CA GLU A 337 -2.16 -16.92 0.64
C GLU A 337 -2.43 -15.99 -0.56
N ALA A 338 -3.69 -15.71 -0.89
CA ALA A 338 -4.06 -14.73 -1.92
C ALA A 338 -3.61 -13.30 -1.58
N LEU A 339 -3.73 -12.88 -0.31
CA LEU A 339 -3.27 -11.57 0.17
C LEU A 339 -1.75 -11.48 0.12
N ASP A 340 -1.06 -12.49 0.65
CA ASP A 340 0.40 -12.52 0.65
C ASP A 340 0.97 -12.53 -0.78
N CYS A 341 0.36 -13.28 -1.71
CA CYS A 341 0.74 -13.24 -3.12
C CYS A 341 0.47 -11.88 -3.78
N LEU A 342 -0.62 -11.18 -3.44
CA LEU A 342 -0.86 -9.81 -3.91
C LEU A 342 0.17 -8.82 -3.35
N VAL A 343 0.56 -8.96 -2.08
CA VAL A 343 1.67 -8.18 -1.48
C VAL A 343 2.96 -8.39 -2.28
N TYR A 344 3.30 -9.64 -2.60
CA TYR A 344 4.50 -9.96 -3.37
C TYR A 344 4.43 -9.45 -4.82
N ALA A 345 3.29 -9.58 -5.50
CA ALA A 345 3.09 -9.05 -6.84
C ALA A 345 3.19 -7.51 -6.88
N SER A 346 2.67 -6.83 -5.85
CA SER A 346 2.77 -5.38 -5.68
C SER A 346 4.21 -4.95 -5.37
N ALA A 347 4.93 -5.72 -4.56
CA ALA A 347 6.35 -5.52 -4.31
C ALA A 347 7.17 -5.68 -5.61
N ALA A 348 6.86 -6.69 -6.43
CA ALA A 348 7.45 -6.88 -7.75
C ALA A 348 7.23 -5.65 -8.65
N LEU A 349 6.01 -5.09 -8.69
CA LEU A 349 5.76 -3.84 -9.43
C LEU A 349 6.62 -2.70 -8.88
N ARG A 350 6.61 -2.49 -7.56
CA ARG A 350 7.31 -1.38 -6.91
C ARG A 350 8.81 -1.42 -7.17
N VAL A 351 9.45 -2.59 -7.13
CA VAL A 351 10.87 -2.70 -7.44
C VAL A 351 11.16 -2.48 -8.92
N SER A 352 10.25 -2.83 -9.84
CA SER A 352 10.38 -2.50 -11.26
C SER A 352 10.39 -0.99 -11.48
N VAL A 353 9.49 -0.25 -10.82
CA VAL A 353 9.46 1.22 -10.87
C VAL A 353 10.74 1.81 -10.28
N GLN A 354 11.12 1.42 -9.07
CA GLN A 354 12.27 2.01 -8.36
C GLN A 354 13.62 1.77 -9.03
N ARG A 355 13.83 0.58 -9.60
CA ARG A 355 15.16 0.14 -10.03
C ARG A 355 15.32 0.07 -11.56
N TRP A 356 14.22 -0.06 -12.29
CA TRP A 356 14.22 -0.08 -13.75
C TRP A 356 13.43 1.07 -14.37
N GLN A 357 12.94 2.02 -13.56
CA GLN A 357 12.19 3.20 -14.04
C GLN A 357 11.02 2.78 -14.92
N LEU A 358 10.35 1.68 -14.55
CA LEU A 358 9.14 1.23 -15.24
C LEU A 358 8.12 2.37 -15.24
N ASP A 359 7.64 2.70 -16.43
CA ASP A 359 6.59 3.68 -16.66
C ASP A 359 5.42 3.00 -17.38
N LEU A 360 4.29 2.87 -16.67
CA LEU A 360 3.10 2.21 -17.19
C LEU A 360 2.40 3.07 -18.26
N GLU A 361 2.49 4.39 -18.19
CA GLU A 361 1.93 5.30 -19.20
C GLU A 361 2.70 5.17 -20.52
N ALA A 362 4.03 5.12 -20.43
CA ALA A 362 4.89 4.90 -21.59
C ALA A 362 4.61 3.54 -22.25
N LEU A 363 4.44 2.47 -21.45
CA LEU A 363 4.10 1.15 -21.98
C LEU A 363 2.71 1.13 -22.64
N ALA A 364 1.71 1.79 -22.06
CA ALA A 364 0.38 1.90 -22.65
C ALA A 364 0.42 2.65 -24.00
N THR A 365 1.20 3.72 -24.08
CA THR A 365 1.38 4.49 -25.32
C THR A 365 2.05 3.64 -26.40
N SER A 366 3.09 2.89 -26.05
CA SER A 366 3.81 1.99 -26.97
C SER A 366 2.90 0.90 -27.55
N ARG A 367 2.04 0.30 -26.72
CA ARG A 367 1.10 -0.74 -27.19
C ARG A 367 0.08 -0.19 -28.18
N LYS A 368 -0.48 0.99 -27.92
CA LYS A 368 -1.43 1.65 -28.83
C LYS A 368 -0.81 1.98 -30.19
N SER A 369 0.47 2.38 -30.23
CA SER A 369 1.15 2.63 -31.51
C SER A 369 1.39 1.35 -32.31
N GLU A 370 1.75 0.24 -31.65
CA GLU A 370 1.94 -1.06 -32.33
C GLU A 370 0.64 -1.59 -32.94
N GLU A 371 -0.50 -1.35 -32.28
CA GLU A 371 -1.82 -1.70 -32.80
C GLU A 371 -2.18 -0.89 -34.06
N GLN A 372 -1.84 0.40 -34.08
CA GLN A 372 -2.10 1.30 -35.22
C GLN A 372 -1.21 1.01 -36.44
N ASP A 373 0.01 0.52 -36.23
CA ASP A 373 0.95 0.17 -37.30
C ASP A 373 0.67 -1.21 -37.93
N THR A 374 -0.28 -1.97 -37.38
CA THR A 374 -0.68 -3.28 -37.95
C THR A 374 -1.66 -3.05 -39.12
N PRO A 375 -1.30 -3.39 -40.38
CA PRO A 375 -2.15 -3.09 -41.53
C PRO A 375 -3.47 -3.86 -41.43
N THR A 376 -4.58 -3.16 -41.70
CA THR A 376 -5.93 -3.73 -41.64
C THR A 376 -6.10 -4.84 -42.69
N LEU A 377 -7.09 -5.72 -42.50
CA LEU A 377 -7.45 -6.76 -43.48
C LEU A 377 -7.71 -6.17 -44.89
N GLU A 378 -8.27 -4.97 -44.96
CA GLU A 378 -8.49 -4.23 -46.20
C GLU A 378 -7.18 -3.72 -46.82
N GLN A 379 -6.25 -3.22 -45.99
CA GLN A 379 -4.91 -2.79 -46.44
C GLN A 379 -4.06 -3.98 -46.89
N LEU A 380 -4.11 -5.10 -46.17
CA LEU A 380 -3.47 -6.37 -46.56
C LEU A 380 -4.07 -6.93 -47.85
N ALA A 381 -5.40 -6.88 -48.01
CA ALA A 381 -6.08 -7.28 -49.24
C ALA A 381 -5.69 -6.36 -50.42
N ALA A 382 -5.56 -5.05 -50.21
CA ALA A 382 -5.12 -4.11 -51.23
C ALA A 382 -3.64 -4.32 -51.64
N MET A 383 -2.76 -4.62 -50.67
CA MET A 383 -1.35 -4.95 -50.95
C MET A 383 -1.21 -6.26 -51.72
N LEU A 384 -2.07 -7.25 -51.47
CA LEU A 384 -2.11 -8.51 -52.21
C LEU A 384 -2.76 -8.36 -53.59
N ALA A 385 -3.77 -7.49 -53.73
CA ALA A 385 -4.42 -7.18 -55.00
C ALA A 385 -3.54 -6.34 -55.95
N GLY A 386 -2.63 -5.52 -55.43
CA GLY A 386 -1.69 -4.72 -56.21
C GLY A 386 -0.56 -5.50 -56.90
N GLY A 387 -0.42 -6.80 -56.62
CA GLY A 387 0.62 -7.67 -57.20
C GLY A 387 0.26 -8.29 -58.56
N VAL A 388 -0.96 -8.09 -59.06
CA VAL A 388 -1.45 -8.71 -60.31
C VAL A 388 -1.84 -7.64 -61.33
N ASN A 389 -0.83 -6.96 -61.87
CA ASN A 389 -0.85 -6.31 -63.18
C ASN A 389 0.63 -6.21 -63.61
N GLY A 390 1.23 -7.24 -64.21
CA GLY A 390 0.77 -7.79 -65.48
C GLY A 390 1.39 -6.95 -66.60
N ASN A 391 2.69 -7.15 -66.81
CA ASN A 391 3.35 -6.89 -68.10
C ASN A 391 2.44 -7.42 -69.21
N ASN A 392 1.99 -6.56 -70.12
CA ASN A 392 1.69 -6.97 -71.48
C ASN A 392 1.75 -5.79 -72.45
N HIS A 393 2.69 -5.94 -73.38
CA HIS A 393 2.91 -5.27 -74.66
C HIS A 393 3.60 -3.91 -74.68
#